data_AF-A0A8J3ZKB9-F1
#
_entry.id   AF-A0A8J3ZKB9-F1
#
_cell.length_a   1.000
_cell.length_b   1.000
_cell.length_c   1.000
_cell.angle_alpha   90.00
_cell.angle_beta   90.00
_cell.angle_gamma   90.00
#
_symmetry.space_group_name_H-M   'P 1'
#
loop_
_entity.id
_entity.type
_entity.pdbx_description
1 polymer ?
#
loop_
_entity_poly.entity_id
_entity_poly.type
_entity_poly.pdbx_seq_one_letter_code
_entity_poly.pdbx_strand_id
1 'polypeptide(L)'
;MVPPALAPRWRDMATLGWVATRQLGGPAVRLPLIGVVSCAATWPVVMTTLVGARADNALAAHGKTALVTVSACEPPDRVRWRRLLASAATVPAVVIALCLPLIAATVAAIAAAIAGWRWLSDLLITVGQAESAVIAVLMLAGVAPVVRSITPIQRQAARLSARQRAITLIEASNLAADPADRRAATILVRNLQRHADTRQVAILANPRDSAVAAMYRRLGFEPLNADRPGMLLRWPQRSR
;
A
#
# COMPACT_ATOMS: atom_id res chain seq x y z
N MET A 1 8.63 8.72 13.11
CA MET A 1 9.47 8.96 11.91
C MET A 1 10.43 7.79 11.73
N VAL A 2 10.53 7.29 10.50
CA VAL A 2 11.43 6.19 10.12
C VAL A 2 12.88 6.70 10.09
N PRO A 3 13.87 5.94 10.61
CA PRO A 3 15.26 6.38 10.60
C PRO A 3 15.83 6.39 9.17
N PRO A 4 16.84 7.22 8.88
CA PRO A 4 17.46 7.28 7.55
C PRO A 4 17.98 5.91 7.07
N ALA A 5 18.44 5.06 8.00
CA ALA A 5 18.92 3.71 7.72
C ALA A 5 17.83 2.75 7.20
N LEU A 6 16.56 3.00 7.54
CA LEU A 6 15.42 2.23 7.05
C LEU A 6 14.68 2.94 5.90
N ALA A 7 14.99 4.19 5.62
CA ALA A 7 14.36 4.91 4.53
C ALA A 7 14.88 4.38 3.18
N PRO A 8 14.00 4.03 2.22
CA PRO A 8 14.46 3.58 0.91
C PRO A 8 15.21 4.68 0.17
N ARG A 9 16.15 4.29 -0.69
CA ARG A 9 16.81 5.22 -1.61
C ARG A 9 15.85 5.58 -2.73
N TRP A 10 15.91 6.82 -3.22
CA TRP A 10 15.06 7.29 -4.32
C TRP A 10 15.13 6.39 -5.57
N ARG A 11 16.34 5.92 -5.90
CA ARG A 11 16.58 4.99 -7.02
C ARG A 11 15.91 3.62 -6.86
N ASP A 12 15.60 3.20 -5.63
CA ASP A 12 15.01 1.89 -5.34
C ASP A 12 13.47 1.96 -5.32
N MET A 13 12.90 3.17 -5.36
CA MET A 13 11.46 3.40 -5.26
C MET A 13 10.66 2.73 -6.36
N ALA A 14 11.16 2.72 -7.60
CA ALA A 14 10.45 2.09 -8.72
C ALA A 14 10.26 0.58 -8.50
N THR A 15 11.32 -0.10 -8.08
CA THR A 15 11.28 -1.54 -7.75
C THR A 15 10.38 -1.81 -6.56
N LEU A 16 10.49 -0.99 -5.51
CA LEU A 16 9.65 -1.10 -4.32
C LEU A 16 8.17 -0.84 -4.63
N GLY A 17 7.88 0.14 -5.50
CA GLY A 17 6.54 0.39 -6.02
C GLY A 17 5.99 -0.81 -6.76
N TRP A 18 6.80 -1.47 -7.59
CA TRP A 18 6.39 -2.69 -8.28
C TRP A 18 6.05 -3.82 -7.30
N VAL A 19 6.89 -4.03 -6.28
CA VAL A 19 6.63 -5.00 -5.21
C VAL A 19 5.34 -4.68 -4.46
N ALA A 20 5.13 -3.42 -4.08
CA ALA A 20 3.90 -2.97 -3.43
C ALA A 20 2.68 -3.19 -4.31
N THR A 21 2.71 -2.79 -5.58
CA THR A 21 1.57 -2.96 -6.49
C THR A 21 1.21 -4.43 -6.66
N ARG A 22 2.22 -5.30 -6.81
CA ARG A 22 1.99 -6.74 -6.97
C ARG A 22 1.42 -7.39 -5.72
N GLN A 23 1.85 -6.93 -4.54
CA GLN A 23 1.47 -7.53 -3.26
C GLN A 23 0.18 -6.94 -2.68
N LEU A 24 -0.03 -5.64 -2.83
CA LEU A 24 -1.16 -4.90 -2.27
C LEU A 24 -2.29 -4.73 -3.29
N GLY A 25 -2.03 -5.04 -4.55
CA GLY A 25 -3.03 -5.03 -5.61
C GLY A 25 -4.17 -6.00 -5.37
N GLY A 26 -5.34 -5.66 -5.91
CA GLY A 26 -6.55 -6.47 -5.84
C GLY A 26 -6.40 -7.84 -6.53
N PRO A 27 -7.45 -8.70 -6.45
CA PRO A 27 -7.40 -10.07 -6.97
C PRO A 27 -7.00 -10.17 -8.45
N ALA A 28 -7.31 -9.16 -9.26
CA ALA A 28 -6.93 -9.08 -10.67
C ALA A 28 -5.41 -9.12 -10.89
N VAL A 29 -4.61 -8.60 -9.95
CA VAL A 29 -3.14 -8.59 -10.02
C VAL A 29 -2.53 -9.99 -9.89
N ARG A 30 -3.31 -10.98 -9.42
CA ARG A 30 -2.88 -12.37 -9.27
C ARG A 30 -3.11 -13.23 -10.51
N LEU A 31 -3.79 -12.70 -11.52
CA LEU A 31 -4.05 -13.42 -12.76
C LEU A 31 -2.80 -13.40 -13.67
N PRO A 32 -2.39 -14.51 -14.28
CA PRO A 32 -1.07 -14.62 -14.94
C PRO A 32 -0.88 -13.69 -16.14
N LEU A 33 -1.94 -13.32 -16.87
CA LEU A 33 -1.88 -12.41 -18.03
C LEU A 33 -2.45 -11.02 -17.70
N ILE A 34 -3.62 -10.98 -17.07
CA ILE A 34 -4.30 -9.73 -16.68
C ILE A 34 -3.56 -9.03 -15.54
N GLY A 35 -2.84 -9.78 -14.70
CA GLY A 35 -2.21 -9.25 -13.50
C GLY A 35 -1.00 -8.38 -13.78
N VAL A 36 -0.23 -8.67 -14.85
CA VAL A 36 0.90 -7.82 -15.26
C VAL A 36 0.40 -6.48 -15.79
N VAL A 37 -0.64 -6.51 -16.64
CA VAL A 37 -1.27 -5.30 -17.19
C VAL A 37 -1.92 -4.48 -16.07
N SER A 38 -2.66 -5.14 -15.18
CA SER A 38 -3.26 -4.50 -14.00
C SER A 38 -2.20 -3.89 -13.07
N CYS A 39 -1.07 -4.58 -12.87
CA CYS A 39 0.08 -4.05 -12.13
C CYS A 39 0.64 -2.80 -12.81
N ALA A 40 0.92 -2.87 -14.11
CA ALA A 40 1.46 -1.74 -14.85
C ALA A 40 0.53 -0.52 -14.81
N ALA A 41 -0.79 -0.74 -14.94
CA ALA A 41 -1.78 0.32 -14.87
C ALA A 41 -1.91 0.95 -13.47
N THR A 42 -1.79 0.15 -12.41
CA THR A 42 -1.95 0.62 -11.01
C THR A 42 -0.64 1.09 -10.37
N TRP A 43 0.51 0.74 -10.95
CA TRP A 43 1.84 1.10 -10.45
C TRP A 43 2.06 2.61 -10.29
N PRO A 44 1.69 3.50 -11.24
CA PRO A 44 1.84 4.94 -11.07
C PRO A 44 1.11 5.49 -9.83
N VAL A 45 -0.09 4.97 -9.54
CA VAL A 45 -0.88 5.37 -8.38
C VAL A 45 -0.20 4.93 -7.08
N VAL A 46 0.30 3.69 -7.02
CA VAL A 46 1.09 3.22 -5.87
C VAL A 46 2.38 4.04 -5.72
N MET A 47 3.04 4.39 -6.81
CA MET A 47 4.26 5.21 -6.79
C MET A 47 4.03 6.60 -6.20
N THR A 48 2.96 7.30 -6.58
CA THR A 48 2.67 8.63 -6.02
C THR A 48 2.47 8.58 -4.50
N THR A 49 1.75 7.57 -4.00
CA THR A 49 1.57 7.37 -2.55
C THR A 49 2.87 7.03 -1.83
N LEU A 50 3.71 6.16 -2.40
CA LEU A 50 5.00 5.80 -1.81
C LEU A 50 6.00 6.96 -1.82
N VAL A 51 6.03 7.77 -2.89
CA VAL A 51 6.86 8.98 -2.98
C VAL A 51 6.44 9.99 -1.90
N GLY A 52 5.13 10.21 -1.72
CA GLY A 52 4.61 11.05 -0.63
C GLY A 52 5.02 10.51 0.74
N ALA A 53 4.80 9.22 1.00
CA ALA A 53 5.20 8.58 2.25
C ALA A 53 6.72 8.66 2.48
N ARG A 54 7.54 8.57 1.43
CA ARG A 54 8.99 8.70 1.52
C ARG A 54 9.42 10.13 1.85
N ALA A 55 8.80 11.12 1.23
CA ALA A 55 9.04 12.53 1.51
C ALA A 55 8.70 12.88 2.97
N ASP A 56 7.63 12.28 3.50
CA ASP A 56 7.19 12.44 4.88
C ASP A 56 7.99 11.61 5.91
N ASN A 57 9.03 10.87 5.50
CA ASN A 57 9.78 9.93 6.34
C ASN A 57 8.86 8.89 7.04
N ALA A 58 7.82 8.49 6.32
CA ALA A 58 6.76 7.55 6.67
C ALA A 58 6.88 6.24 5.88
N LEU A 59 8.02 5.96 5.25
CA LEU A 59 8.28 4.73 4.48
C LEU A 59 9.57 4.08 4.97
N ALA A 60 9.48 2.82 5.39
CA ALA A 60 10.61 1.97 5.73
C ALA A 60 10.75 0.84 4.70
N ALA A 61 11.98 0.46 4.37
CA ALA A 61 12.27 -0.59 3.42
C ALA A 61 13.48 -1.44 3.82
N HIS A 62 13.51 -2.66 3.30
CA HIS A 62 14.69 -3.53 3.35
C HIS A 62 15.13 -3.81 1.91
N GLY A 63 16.22 -3.17 1.50
CA GLY A 63 16.72 -3.23 0.14
C GLY A 63 15.66 -2.82 -0.89
N LYS A 64 15.51 -3.64 -1.94
CA LYS A 64 14.48 -3.50 -2.98
C LYS A 64 13.34 -4.51 -2.83
N THR A 65 13.34 -5.30 -1.75
CA THR A 65 12.52 -6.51 -1.64
C THR A 65 11.39 -6.36 -0.64
N ALA A 66 11.45 -5.46 0.34
CA ALA A 66 10.33 -5.22 1.23
C ALA A 66 10.16 -3.75 1.60
N LEU A 67 8.90 -3.36 1.86
CA LEU A 67 8.53 -2.05 2.36
C LEU A 67 7.36 -2.11 3.34
N VAL A 68 7.28 -1.10 4.20
CA VAL A 68 6.16 -0.86 5.10
C VAL A 68 5.96 0.64 5.29
N THR A 69 4.71 1.11 5.22
CA THR A 69 4.37 2.49 5.51
C THR A 69 4.09 2.68 7.00
N VAL A 70 4.67 3.72 7.58
CA VAL A 70 4.60 4.02 9.00
C VAL A 70 3.97 5.40 9.17
N SER A 71 2.80 5.47 9.77
CA SER A 71 2.13 6.74 10.08
C SER A 71 2.07 6.96 11.59
N ALA A 72 2.16 8.22 12.03
CA ALA A 72 1.81 8.54 13.41
C ALA A 72 0.31 8.32 13.61
N CYS A 73 -0.06 7.68 14.73
CA CYS A 73 -1.47 7.43 15.04
C CYS A 73 -2.21 8.72 15.44
N GLU A 74 -1.46 9.78 15.78
CA GLU A 74 -1.91 11.17 15.90
C GLU A 74 -1.42 11.98 14.68
N PRO A 75 -2.31 12.48 13.82
CA PRO A 75 -1.94 13.55 12.92
C PRO A 75 -1.95 14.87 13.69
N PRO A 76 -0.88 15.69 13.64
CA PRO A 76 -1.04 17.11 13.93
C PRO A 76 -2.05 17.70 12.93
N ASP A 77 -2.95 18.57 13.39
CA ASP A 77 -4.09 19.08 12.58
C ASP A 77 -3.68 19.66 11.22
N ARG A 78 -2.44 20.16 11.10
CA ARG A 78 -1.83 20.66 9.85
C ARG A 78 -1.66 19.60 8.75
N VAL A 79 -1.71 18.31 9.07
CA VAL A 79 -1.48 17.21 8.13
C VAL A 79 -2.75 16.82 7.35
N ARG A 80 -3.94 17.20 7.81
CA ARG A 80 -5.22 16.91 7.11
C ARG A 80 -5.28 17.54 5.73
N TRP A 81 -4.92 18.82 5.61
CA TRP A 81 -4.90 19.54 4.33
C TRP A 81 -3.83 19.02 3.37
N ARG A 82 -2.64 18.67 3.89
CA ARG A 82 -1.58 18.04 3.07
C ARG A 82 -1.99 16.67 2.55
N ARG A 83 -2.71 15.86 3.34
CA ARG A 83 -3.27 14.58 2.87
C ARG A 83 -4.36 14.79 1.81
N LEU A 84 -5.21 15.80 1.97
CA LEU A 84 -6.22 16.18 0.98
C LEU A 84 -5.58 16.61 -0.35
N LEU A 85 -4.52 17.42 -0.30
CA LEU A 85 -3.75 17.82 -1.47
C LEU A 85 -2.97 16.65 -2.10
N ALA A 86 -2.42 15.74 -1.28
CA ALA A 86 -1.77 14.53 -1.77
C ALA A 86 -2.78 13.60 -2.45
N SER A 87 -3.99 13.43 -1.90
CA SER A 87 -5.07 12.71 -2.58
C SER A 87 -5.53 13.41 -3.86
N ALA A 88 -5.58 14.74 -3.89
CA ALA A 88 -5.88 15.49 -5.10
C ALA A 88 -4.80 15.29 -6.18
N ALA A 89 -3.52 15.18 -5.80
CA ALA A 89 -2.41 14.88 -6.70
C ALA A 89 -2.44 13.44 -7.25
N THR A 90 -3.15 12.52 -6.59
CA THR A 90 -3.36 11.15 -7.14
C THR A 90 -4.48 11.09 -8.18
N VAL A 91 -5.38 12.08 -8.23
CA VAL A 91 -6.50 12.12 -9.18
C VAL A 91 -6.02 12.12 -10.65
N PRO A 92 -5.02 12.94 -11.06
CA PRO A 92 -4.49 12.88 -12.42
C PRO A 92 -3.91 11.51 -12.79
N ALA A 93 -3.22 10.84 -11.86
CA ALA A 93 -2.64 9.52 -12.12
C ALA A 93 -3.73 8.45 -12.29
N VAL A 94 -4.81 8.53 -11.50
CA VAL A 94 -5.99 7.64 -11.64
C VAL A 94 -6.71 7.90 -12.96
N VAL A 95 -6.87 9.17 -13.36
CA VAL A 95 -7.45 9.55 -14.65
C VAL A 95 -6.59 9.03 -15.80
N ILE A 96 -5.27 9.21 -15.76
CA ILE A 96 -4.35 8.69 -16.78
C ILE A 96 -4.45 7.16 -16.87
N ALA A 97 -4.47 6.45 -15.74
CA ALA A 97 -4.59 4.98 -15.71
C ALA A 97 -5.93 4.48 -16.28
N LEU A 98 -7.02 5.24 -16.10
CA LEU A 98 -8.34 4.95 -16.69
C LEU A 98 -8.39 5.25 -18.19
N CYS A 99 -7.70 6.29 -18.64
CA CYS A 99 -7.70 6.73 -20.04
C CYS A 99 -6.76 5.93 -20.93
N LEU A 100 -5.64 5.40 -20.40
CA LEU A 100 -4.63 4.70 -21.19
C LEU A 100 -5.16 3.50 -22.02
N PRO A 101 -5.96 2.58 -21.47
CA PRO A 101 -6.51 1.47 -22.26
C PRO A 101 -7.50 1.96 -23.32
N LEU A 102 -8.27 3.00 -22.99
CA LEU A 102 -9.23 3.60 -23.91
C LEU A 102 -8.54 4.25 -25.11
N ILE A 103 -7.42 4.95 -24.88
CA ILE A 103 -6.57 5.57 -25.91
C ILE A 103 -5.90 4.49 -26.76
N ALA A 104 -5.34 3.43 -26.14
CA ALA A 104 -4.72 2.34 -26.88
C ALA A 104 -5.71 1.60 -27.78
N ALA A 105 -6.92 1.32 -27.27
CA ALA A 105 -7.98 0.66 -28.02
C ALA A 105 -8.49 1.53 -29.19
N THR A 106 -8.62 2.84 -29.00
CA THR A 106 -9.02 3.76 -30.09
C THR A 106 -7.94 3.87 -31.17
N VAL A 107 -6.67 3.98 -30.80
CA VAL A 107 -5.56 4.00 -31.77
C VAL A 107 -5.50 2.69 -32.58
N ALA A 108 -5.65 1.54 -31.92
CA ALA A 108 -5.68 0.24 -32.58
C ALA A 108 -6.91 0.08 -33.50
N ALA A 109 -8.08 0.56 -33.08
CA ALA A 109 -9.30 0.54 -33.87
C ALA A 109 -9.19 1.42 -35.12
N ILE A 110 -8.61 2.62 -35.00
CA ILE A 110 -8.35 3.51 -36.15
C ILE A 110 -7.39 2.84 -37.14
N ALA A 111 -6.31 2.22 -36.66
CA ALA A 111 -5.37 1.50 -37.52
C ALA A 111 -6.05 0.31 -38.25
N ALA A 112 -6.91 -0.44 -37.55
CA ALA A 112 -7.67 -1.55 -38.13
C ALA A 112 -8.70 -1.07 -39.17
N ALA A 113 -9.36 0.07 -38.92
CA ALA A 113 -10.31 0.68 -39.86
C ALA A 113 -9.61 1.17 -41.14
N ILE A 114 -8.43 1.78 -41.03
CA ILE A 114 -7.58 2.18 -42.16
C ILE A 114 -7.14 0.96 -42.97
N ALA A 115 -6.86 -0.17 -42.31
CA ALA A 115 -6.51 -1.45 -42.95
C ALA A 115 -7.73 -2.20 -43.55
N GLY A 116 -8.94 -1.65 -43.45
CA GLY A 116 -10.16 -2.24 -44.00
C GLY A 116 -10.82 -3.31 -43.13
N TRP A 117 -10.33 -3.55 -41.92
CA TRP A 117 -10.83 -4.58 -41.00
C TRP A 117 -11.87 -4.01 -40.04
N ARG A 118 -13.05 -3.65 -40.58
CA ARG A 118 -14.14 -2.99 -39.83
C ARG A 118 -14.63 -3.81 -38.63
N TRP A 119 -14.75 -5.13 -38.78
CA TRP A 119 -15.15 -6.01 -37.68
C TRP A 119 -14.15 -6.00 -36.52
N LEU A 120 -12.85 -5.86 -36.81
CA LEU A 120 -11.80 -5.80 -35.80
C LEU A 120 -11.81 -4.45 -35.07
N SER A 121 -12.10 -3.35 -35.78
CA SER A 121 -12.27 -2.02 -35.18
C SER A 121 -13.39 -2.01 -34.14
N ASP A 122 -14.57 -2.55 -34.48
CA ASP A 122 -15.72 -2.59 -33.55
C ASP A 122 -15.45 -3.50 -32.35
N LEU A 123 -14.75 -4.62 -32.57
CA LEU A 123 -14.30 -5.51 -31.51
C LEU A 123 -13.32 -4.81 -30.56
N LEU A 124 -12.36 -4.05 -31.08
CA LEU A 124 -11.36 -3.35 -30.27
C LEU A 124 -11.97 -2.24 -29.40
N ILE A 125 -12.96 -1.51 -29.92
CA ILE A 125 -13.67 -0.47 -29.16
C ILE A 125 -14.50 -1.09 -28.03
N THR A 126 -15.25 -2.15 -28.32
CA THR A 126 -16.08 -2.83 -27.31
C THR A 126 -15.23 -3.51 -26.23
N VAL A 127 -14.14 -4.17 -26.62
CA VAL A 127 -13.17 -4.76 -25.66
C VAL A 127 -12.49 -3.66 -24.83
N GLY A 128 -12.07 -2.55 -25.44
CA GLY A 128 -11.44 -1.44 -24.73
C GLY A 128 -12.37 -0.76 -23.71
N GLN A 129 -13.65 -0.59 -24.04
CA GLN A 129 -14.65 -0.08 -23.10
C GLN A 129 -14.91 -1.05 -21.94
N ALA A 130 -15.01 -2.35 -22.23
CA ALA A 130 -15.17 -3.38 -21.20
C ALA A 130 -13.94 -3.43 -20.28
N GLU A 131 -12.73 -3.31 -20.83
CA GLU A 131 -11.48 -3.27 -20.07
C GLU A 131 -11.40 -2.03 -19.17
N SER A 132 -11.72 -0.84 -19.69
CA SER A 132 -11.81 0.39 -18.88
C SER A 132 -12.86 0.30 -17.79
N ALA A 133 -14.03 -0.29 -18.06
CA ALA A 133 -15.06 -0.51 -17.05
C ALA A 133 -14.59 -1.48 -15.96
N VAL A 134 -13.92 -2.57 -16.33
CA VAL A 134 -13.32 -3.52 -15.38
C VAL A 134 -12.22 -2.86 -14.56
N ILE A 135 -11.34 -2.05 -15.16
CA ILE A 135 -10.30 -1.29 -14.46
C ILE A 135 -10.93 -0.27 -13.51
N ALA A 136 -11.99 0.44 -13.92
CA ALA A 136 -12.72 1.37 -13.07
C ALA A 136 -13.38 0.67 -11.87
N VAL A 137 -14.03 -0.47 -12.09
CA VAL A 137 -14.63 -1.28 -11.03
C VAL A 137 -13.54 -1.84 -10.10
N LEU A 138 -12.41 -2.31 -10.63
CA LEU A 138 -11.27 -2.80 -9.84
C LEU A 138 -10.57 -1.69 -9.07
N MET A 139 -10.48 -0.48 -9.62
CA MET A 139 -9.99 0.72 -8.94
C MET A 139 -10.94 1.12 -7.81
N LEU A 140 -12.25 1.18 -8.06
CA LEU A 140 -13.26 1.44 -7.02
C LEU A 140 -13.27 0.35 -5.93
N ALA A 141 -13.16 -0.91 -6.33
CA ALA A 141 -13.08 -2.06 -5.43
C ALA A 141 -11.73 -2.18 -4.72
N GLY A 142 -10.65 -1.61 -5.27
CA GLY A 142 -9.31 -1.52 -4.67
C GLY A 142 -9.14 -0.30 -3.76
N VAL A 143 -9.87 0.78 -4.01
CA VAL A 143 -10.03 1.92 -3.10
C VAL A 143 -10.94 1.55 -1.92
N ALA A 144 -11.92 0.67 -2.12
CA ALA A 144 -12.82 0.22 -1.07
C ALA A 144 -12.10 -0.38 0.17
N PRO A 145 -11.03 -1.20 0.09
CA PRO A 145 -10.26 -1.63 1.26
C PRO A 145 -9.30 -0.56 1.80
N VAL A 146 -8.89 0.42 0.98
CA VAL A 146 -8.13 1.60 1.44
C VAL A 146 -9.02 2.55 2.25
N VAL A 147 -10.32 2.62 1.91
CA VAL A 147 -11.36 3.41 2.60
C VAL A 147 -12.03 2.60 3.73
N ARG A 148 -12.16 1.29 3.59
CA ARG A 148 -12.60 0.36 4.65
C ARG A 148 -11.42 -0.03 5.53
N SER A 149 -10.71 0.96 6.08
CA SER A 149 -9.99 0.71 7.32
C SER A 149 -11.01 0.68 8.47
N ILE A 150 -11.47 -0.54 8.77
CA ILE A 150 -11.59 -1.15 10.10
C ILE A 150 -11.84 -0.21 11.30
N THR A 151 -12.77 -0.63 12.15
CA THR A 151 -13.52 0.13 13.15
C THR A 151 -12.68 1.18 13.90
N PRO A 152 -13.04 2.48 13.83
CA PRO A 152 -12.32 3.58 14.51
C PRO A 152 -12.13 3.35 16.02
N ILE A 153 -13.01 2.55 16.62
CA ILE A 153 -13.00 2.15 18.03
C ILE A 153 -11.70 1.46 18.44
N GLN A 154 -11.15 0.55 17.62
CA GLN A 154 -9.93 -0.19 17.98
C GLN A 154 -8.69 0.72 17.98
N ARG A 155 -8.54 1.57 16.96
CA ARG A 155 -7.46 2.58 16.96
C ARG A 155 -7.60 3.53 18.14
N GLN A 156 -8.83 3.90 18.50
CA GLN A 156 -9.09 4.78 19.64
C GLN A 156 -8.72 4.12 20.97
N ALA A 157 -9.00 2.83 21.15
CA ALA A 157 -8.56 2.06 22.31
C ALA A 157 -7.02 2.01 22.40
N ALA A 158 -6.32 1.65 21.32
CA ALA A 158 -4.85 1.66 21.29
C ALA A 158 -4.26 3.03 21.60
N ARG A 159 -4.87 4.11 21.08
CA ARG A 159 -4.47 5.49 21.36
C ARG A 159 -4.65 5.84 22.84
N LEU A 160 -5.79 5.50 23.43
CA LEU A 160 -6.06 5.74 24.84
C LEU A 160 -5.03 5.02 25.71
N SER A 161 -4.76 3.74 25.43
CA SER A 161 -3.73 2.98 26.14
C SER A 161 -2.33 3.56 25.98
N ALA A 162 -1.97 4.04 24.78
CA ALA A 162 -0.67 4.67 24.53
C ALA A 162 -0.53 6.00 25.28
N ARG A 163 -1.59 6.83 25.29
CA ARG A 163 -1.64 8.08 26.06
C ARG A 163 -1.53 7.85 27.57
N GLN A 164 -2.23 6.85 28.10
CA GLN A 164 -2.13 6.47 29.52
C GLN A 164 -0.70 6.07 29.91
N ARG A 165 0.06 5.48 28.99
CA ARG A 165 1.45 5.08 29.22
C ARG A 165 2.48 6.14 28.81
N ALA A 166 2.04 7.31 28.35
CA ALA A 166 2.90 8.35 27.77
C ALA A 166 3.84 7.85 26.67
N ILE A 167 3.38 6.88 25.86
CA ILE A 167 4.14 6.26 24.77
C ILE A 167 3.62 6.77 23.44
N THR A 168 4.53 7.13 22.53
CA THR A 168 4.16 7.49 21.16
C THR A 168 3.70 6.23 20.40
N LEU A 169 2.58 6.33 19.68
CA LEU A 169 2.03 5.23 18.89
C LEU A 169 2.23 5.48 17.39
N ILE A 170 2.84 4.53 16.70
CA ILE A 170 2.93 4.49 15.24
C ILE A 170 2.14 3.32 14.68
N GLU A 171 1.52 3.53 13.52
CA GLU A 171 0.81 2.51 12.77
C GLU A 171 1.68 2.05 11.59
N ALA A 172 2.07 0.78 11.63
CA ALA A 172 2.70 0.07 10.53
C ALA A 172 1.61 -0.57 9.65
N SER A 173 1.55 -0.13 8.40
CA SER A 173 0.55 -0.52 7.40
C SER A 173 1.22 -0.89 6.08
N ASN A 174 0.49 -1.58 5.22
CA ASN A 174 0.91 -1.90 3.85
C ASN A 174 2.27 -2.61 3.76
N LEU A 175 2.52 -3.57 4.67
CA LEU A 175 3.69 -4.43 4.55
C LEU A 175 3.62 -5.21 3.24
N ALA A 176 4.59 -4.97 2.36
CA ALA A 176 4.75 -5.68 1.10
C ALA A 176 6.16 -6.26 1.04
N ALA A 177 6.28 -7.50 0.58
CA ALA A 177 7.56 -8.15 0.35
C ALA A 177 7.52 -9.00 -0.91
N ASP A 178 8.66 -9.05 -1.60
CA ASP A 178 8.90 -9.91 -2.73
C ASP A 178 8.75 -11.38 -2.29
N PRO A 179 7.91 -12.19 -2.95
CA PRO A 179 7.74 -13.59 -2.57
C PRO A 179 9.01 -14.42 -2.76
N ALA A 180 9.95 -13.97 -3.61
CA ALA A 180 11.25 -14.61 -3.78
C ALA A 180 12.14 -14.47 -2.53
N ASP A 181 11.99 -13.38 -1.77
CA ASP A 181 12.71 -13.16 -0.52
C ASP A 181 11.76 -13.27 0.69
N ARG A 182 11.57 -14.52 1.12
CA ARG A 182 10.70 -14.86 2.26
C ARG A 182 11.15 -14.23 3.59
N ARG A 183 12.40 -13.77 3.70
CA ARG A 183 12.95 -13.20 4.95
C ARG A 183 12.88 -11.68 4.98
N ALA A 184 12.79 -11.00 3.83
CA ALA A 184 12.77 -9.54 3.74
C ALA A 184 11.75 -8.88 4.67
N ALA A 185 10.51 -9.39 4.67
CA ALA A 185 9.44 -8.89 5.54
C ALA A 185 9.81 -8.99 7.02
N THR A 186 10.34 -10.14 7.45
CA THR A 186 10.72 -10.38 8.84
C THR A 186 11.90 -9.50 9.26
N ILE A 187 12.90 -9.34 8.39
CA ILE A 187 14.07 -8.49 8.65
C ILE A 187 13.64 -7.03 8.79
N LEU A 188 12.78 -6.55 7.87
CA LEU A 188 12.25 -5.19 7.91
C LEU A 188 11.49 -4.92 9.21
N VAL A 189 10.59 -5.82 9.61
CA VAL A 189 9.81 -5.66 10.84
C VAL A 189 10.72 -5.71 12.08
N ARG A 190 11.72 -6.60 12.12
CA ARG A 190 12.68 -6.65 13.25
C ARG A 190 13.49 -5.37 13.37
N ASN A 191 13.95 -4.80 12.25
CA ASN A 191 14.68 -3.54 12.28
C ASN A 191 13.78 -2.38 12.70
N LEU A 192 12.52 -2.39 12.27
CA LEU A 192 11.51 -1.42 12.71
C LEU A 192 11.25 -1.54 14.22
N GLN A 193 11.12 -2.76 14.75
CA GLN A 193 10.97 -3.02 16.18
C GLN A 193 12.17 -2.51 16.98
N ARG A 194 13.39 -2.83 16.55
CA ARG A 194 14.61 -2.35 17.21
C ARG A 194 14.63 -0.83 17.29
N HIS A 195 14.30 -0.15 16.20
CA HIS A 195 14.21 1.31 16.20
C HIS A 195 13.11 1.84 17.12
N ALA A 196 11.94 1.20 17.13
CA ALA A 196 10.84 1.57 18.00
C ALA A 196 11.18 1.37 19.49
N ASP A 197 11.89 0.30 19.83
CA ASP A 197 12.39 0.03 21.19
C ASP A 197 13.38 1.12 21.64
N THR A 198 14.36 1.47 20.78
CA THR A 198 15.31 2.56 21.06
C THR A 198 14.62 3.91 21.26
N ARG A 199 13.50 4.15 20.56
CA ARG A 199 12.75 5.41 20.64
C ARG A 199 11.57 5.36 21.64
N GLN A 200 11.38 4.25 22.35
CA GLN A 200 10.25 4.02 23.24
C GLN A 200 8.89 4.30 22.56
N VAL A 201 8.72 3.75 21.36
CA VAL A 201 7.53 3.88 20.52
C VAL A 201 6.79 2.55 20.44
N ALA A 202 5.47 2.58 20.61
CA ALA A 202 4.61 1.42 20.38
C ALA A 202 4.26 1.28 18.89
N ILE A 203 4.22 0.05 18.39
CA ILE A 203 3.86 -0.25 17.00
C ILE A 203 2.50 -0.93 16.97
N LEU A 204 1.54 -0.30 16.32
CA LEU A 204 0.28 -0.90 15.91
C LEU A 204 0.44 -1.45 14.49
N ALA A 205 0.21 -2.74 14.31
CA ALA A 205 0.24 -3.41 13.02
C ALA A 205 -1.18 -3.83 12.61
N ASN A 206 -1.50 -3.61 11.33
CA ASN A 206 -2.74 -4.05 10.72
C ASN A 206 -2.43 -5.15 9.67
N PRO A 207 -2.35 -6.43 10.07
CA PRO A 207 -2.12 -7.52 9.15
C PRO A 207 -3.27 -7.65 8.14
N ARG A 208 -2.93 -7.73 6.85
CA ARG A 208 -3.92 -7.91 5.77
C ARG A 208 -4.50 -9.32 5.70
N ASP A 209 -3.76 -10.31 6.18
CA ASP A 209 -4.08 -11.73 6.09
C ASP A 209 -3.55 -12.49 7.32
N SER A 210 -4.01 -13.73 7.49
CA SER A 210 -3.66 -14.58 8.62
C SER A 210 -2.18 -14.96 8.66
N ALA A 211 -1.51 -15.03 7.50
CA ALA A 211 -0.08 -15.36 7.42
C ALA A 211 0.78 -14.20 7.95
N VAL A 212 0.46 -12.97 7.55
CA VAL A 212 1.08 -11.74 8.06
C VAL A 212 0.77 -11.58 9.55
N ALA A 213 -0.45 -11.86 9.98
CA ALA A 213 -0.80 -11.84 11.41
C ALA A 213 0.02 -12.85 12.22
N ALA A 214 0.18 -14.09 11.73
CA ALA A 214 0.99 -15.12 12.36
C ALA A 214 2.47 -14.71 12.43
N MET A 215 3.00 -14.09 11.36
CA MET A 215 4.36 -13.53 11.37
C MET A 215 4.52 -12.47 12.46
N TYR A 216 3.60 -11.50 12.56
CA TYR A 216 3.65 -10.47 13.60
C TYR A 216 3.56 -11.07 15.01
N ARG A 217 2.71 -12.06 15.25
CA ARG A 217 2.63 -12.75 16.55
C ARG A 217 3.94 -13.44 16.92
N ARG A 218 4.60 -14.11 15.97
CA ARG A 218 5.94 -14.70 16.18
C ARG A 218 7.02 -13.66 16.51
N LEU A 219 6.79 -12.40 16.13
CA LEU A 219 7.66 -11.27 16.45
C LEU A 219 7.25 -10.56 17.75
N GLY A 220 6.34 -11.14 18.53
CA GLY A 220 5.93 -10.60 19.83
C GLY A 220 4.90 -9.46 19.75
N PHE A 221 4.14 -9.37 18.66
CA PHE A 221 2.95 -8.54 18.64
C PHE A 221 1.75 -9.29 19.23
N GLU A 222 0.99 -8.60 20.07
CA GLU A 222 -0.18 -9.15 20.76
C GLU A 222 -1.47 -8.62 20.14
N PRO A 223 -2.56 -9.39 20.10
CA PRO A 223 -3.84 -8.88 19.65
C PRO A 223 -4.29 -7.74 20.58
N LEU A 224 -4.69 -6.61 19.98
CA LEU A 224 -5.21 -5.47 20.73
C LEU A 224 -6.51 -5.83 21.46
N ASN A 225 -7.30 -6.72 20.88
CA ASN A 225 -8.52 -7.25 21.48
C ASN A 225 -8.57 -8.76 21.24
N ALA A 226 -8.76 -9.54 22.31
CA ALA A 226 -8.83 -11.00 22.25
C ALA A 226 -9.97 -11.48 21.35
N ASP A 227 -11.09 -10.77 21.33
CA ASP A 227 -12.31 -11.14 20.59
C ASP A 227 -12.27 -10.73 19.11
N ARG A 228 -11.33 -9.86 18.72
CA ARG A 228 -11.19 -9.37 17.34
C ARG A 228 -9.72 -9.21 16.97
N PRO A 229 -9.07 -10.28 16.48
CA PRO A 229 -7.61 -10.34 16.26
C PRO A 229 -7.10 -9.51 15.07
N GLY A 230 -7.87 -8.54 14.57
CA GLY A 230 -7.55 -7.78 13.36
C GLY A 230 -6.37 -6.83 13.51
N MET A 231 -6.16 -6.25 14.70
CA MET A 231 -5.00 -5.38 14.98
C MET A 231 -4.09 -6.01 16.01
N LEU A 232 -2.80 -5.86 15.78
CA LEU A 232 -1.76 -6.34 16.67
C LEU A 232 -0.95 -5.17 17.20
N LEU A 233 -0.71 -5.12 18.50
CA LEU A 233 0.05 -4.08 19.18
C LEU A 233 1.31 -4.69 19.77
N ARG A 234 2.43 -3.98 19.63
CA ARG A 234 3.65 -4.27 20.37
C ARG A 234 4.09 -3.02 21.12
N TRP A 235 4.24 -3.18 22.43
CA TRP A 235 4.84 -2.16 23.29
C TRP A 235 6.36 -2.15 23.13
N PRO A 236 7.01 -0.99 23.30
CA PRO A 236 8.46 -0.93 23.28
C PRO A 236 9.01 -1.75 24.44
N GLN A 237 10.01 -2.58 24.16
CA GLN A 237 10.76 -3.25 25.20
C GLN A 237 11.88 -2.32 25.64
N ARG A 238 11.99 -2.04 26.95
CA ARG A 238 13.18 -1.35 27.48
C ARG A 238 14.37 -2.26 27.19
N SER A 239 15.33 -1.79 26.40
CA SER A 239 16.64 -2.41 26.33
C SER A 239 17.20 -2.38 27.75
N ARG A 240 17.31 -3.57 28.35
CA ARG A 240 18.10 -3.75 29.58
C ARG A 240 19.57 -3.53 29.27
#